data_AF-A0AA36IE34-F1
#
_entry.id   AF-A0AA36IE34-F1
#
_cell.length_a   1.000
_cell.length_b   1.000
_cell.length_c   1.000
_cell.angle_alpha   90.00
_cell.angle_beta   90.00
_cell.angle_gamma   90.00
#
_symmetry.space_group_name_H-M   'P 1'
#
loop_
_entity.id
_entity.type
_entity.pdbx_description
1 polymer ?
#
loop_
_entity_poly.entity_id
_entity_poly.type
_entity_poly.pdbx_seq_one_letter_code
_entity_poly.pdbx_strand_id
1 'polypeptide(L)'
;MKRVQKFIPGVMLAGAYVVTLERSAAEKWGFQWDRKAMDTQNLRVIDSVAPTSLAADWRLRCSEQLLKGHLLVKVNGMDDPKAMAAELKKQKVTCHFE
;
A
#
# COMPACT_ATOMS: atom_id res chain seq x y z
N MET A 1 -4.08 -19.04 -16.93
CA MET A 1 -5.24 -18.11 -16.89
C MET A 1 -4.69 -16.71 -16.63
N LYS A 2 -4.84 -15.77 -17.57
CA LYS A 2 -4.30 -14.40 -17.42
C LYS A 2 -5.25 -13.57 -16.54
N ARG A 3 -4.76 -13.15 -15.38
CA ARG A 3 -5.50 -12.34 -14.38
C ARG A 3 -5.74 -10.96 -14.98
N VAL A 4 -6.99 -10.64 -15.32
CA VAL A 4 -7.39 -9.27 -15.67
C VAL A 4 -7.68 -8.54 -14.37
N GLN A 5 -6.64 -7.98 -13.74
CA GLN A 5 -6.82 -7.01 -12.66
C GLN A 5 -7.43 -5.74 -13.26
N LYS A 6 -8.63 -5.36 -12.79
CA LYS A 6 -9.26 -4.08 -13.17
C LYS A 6 -8.37 -2.95 -12.65
N PHE A 7 -7.73 -2.24 -13.58
CA PHE A 7 -6.92 -1.07 -13.30
C PHE A 7 -7.84 0.08 -12.87
N ILE A 8 -7.66 0.57 -11.65
CA ILE A 8 -8.28 1.81 -11.17
C ILE A 8 -7.11 2.78 -10.97
N PRO A 9 -6.96 3.81 -11.81
CA PRO A 9 -5.90 4.81 -11.63
C PRO A 9 -6.10 5.53 -10.29
N GLY A 10 -5.02 5.70 -9.54
CA GLY A 10 -5.01 6.51 -8.32
C GLY A 10 -5.38 7.96 -8.64
N VAL A 11 -6.12 8.61 -7.76
CA VAL A 11 -6.41 10.04 -7.86
C VAL A 11 -5.44 10.78 -6.94
N MET A 12 -4.60 11.65 -7.49
CA MET A 12 -3.78 12.58 -6.71
C MET A 12 -4.63 13.76 -6.24
N LEU A 13 -4.71 13.96 -4.92
CA LEU A 13 -5.13 15.22 -4.32
C LEU A 13 -3.94 15.72 -3.49
N ALA A 14 -3.22 16.72 -3.99
CA ALA A 14 -2.17 17.47 -3.29
C ALA A 14 -1.29 16.65 -2.31
N GLY A 15 -0.45 15.74 -2.84
CA GLY A 15 0.48 14.93 -2.04
C GLY A 15 -0.08 13.57 -1.57
N ALA A 16 -1.38 13.33 -1.71
CA ALA A 16 -1.97 12.04 -1.39
C ALA A 16 -1.91 11.05 -2.58
N TYR A 17 -1.45 9.83 -2.32
CA TYR A 17 -1.38 8.72 -3.28
C TYR A 17 -2.33 7.58 -2.90
N VAL A 18 -3.08 7.07 -3.88
CA VAL A 18 -4.05 5.98 -3.66
C VAL A 18 -3.62 4.73 -4.40
N VAL A 19 -3.35 3.66 -3.65
CA VAL A 19 -2.88 2.37 -4.16
C VAL A 19 -3.95 1.31 -3.91
N THR A 20 -4.55 0.76 -4.97
CA THR A 20 -5.47 -0.37 -4.87
C THR A 20 -4.81 -1.65 -5.34
N LEU A 21 -4.75 -2.66 -4.45
CA LEU A 21 -4.14 -3.97 -4.72
C LEU A 21 -5.13 -5.10 -4.44
N GLU A 22 -4.98 -6.19 -5.19
CA GLU A 22 -5.69 -7.46 -4.98
C GLU A 22 -4.69 -8.62 -4.97
N ARG A 23 -4.89 -9.57 -4.06
CA ARG A 23 -3.99 -10.70 -3.83
C ARG A 23 -4.73 -12.01 -3.56
N SER A 24 -4.08 -13.13 -3.83
CA SER A 24 -4.44 -14.43 -3.25
C SER A 24 -3.96 -14.55 -1.80
N ALA A 25 -4.46 -15.55 -1.07
CA ALA A 25 -4.14 -15.73 0.35
C ALA A 25 -2.64 -15.93 0.63
N ALA A 26 -1.88 -16.47 -0.33
CA ALA A 26 -0.45 -16.72 -0.19
C ALA A 26 0.44 -15.51 -0.57
N GLU A 27 -0.11 -14.54 -1.29
CA GLU A 27 0.63 -13.38 -1.77
C GLU A 27 0.83 -12.34 -0.65
N LYS A 28 1.95 -11.62 -0.68
CA LYS A 28 2.21 -10.48 0.20
C LYS A 28 2.08 -9.19 -0.59
N TRP A 29 1.69 -8.10 0.08
CA TRP A 29 1.59 -6.79 -0.57
C TRP A 29 2.93 -6.25 -1.05
N GLY A 30 3.97 -6.41 -0.23
CA GLY A 30 5.33 -5.96 -0.54
C GLY A 30 5.73 -4.59 -0.02
N PHE A 31 4.88 -3.90 0.73
CA PHE A 31 5.29 -2.71 1.48
C PHE A 31 6.27 -3.11 2.61
N GLN A 32 7.43 -2.47 2.65
CA GLN A 32 8.38 -2.58 3.75
C GLN A 32 8.37 -1.27 4.53
N TRP A 33 8.14 -1.39 5.84
CA TRP A 33 7.92 -0.25 6.72
C TRP A 33 9.22 0.19 7.40
N ASP A 34 9.38 1.49 7.60
CA ASP A 34 10.44 2.04 8.44
C ASP A 34 10.28 1.51 9.87
N ARG A 35 11.26 0.73 10.30
CA ARG A 35 11.21 0.04 11.60
C ARG A 35 11.22 1.02 12.76
N LYS A 36 11.96 2.13 12.66
CA LYS A 36 12.05 3.12 13.73
C LYS A 36 10.71 3.84 13.91
N ALA A 37 10.08 4.27 12.81
CA ALA A 37 8.76 4.92 12.84
C ALA A 37 7.68 3.98 13.39
N MET A 38 7.69 2.70 12.99
CA MET A 38 6.79 1.70 13.54
C MET A 38 6.99 1.49 15.04
N ASP A 39 8.22 1.27 15.48
CA ASP A 39 8.51 0.88 16.87
C ASP A 39 8.33 2.06 17.84
N THR A 40 8.60 3.30 17.41
CA THR A 40 8.59 4.47 18.30
C THR A 40 7.32 5.32 18.21
N GLN A 41 6.64 5.33 17.06
CA GLN A 41 5.49 6.20 16.80
C GLN A 41 4.25 5.43 16.33
N ASN A 42 4.36 4.11 16.14
CA ASN A 42 3.29 3.27 15.58
C ASN A 42 2.84 3.75 14.17
N LEU A 43 3.75 4.39 13.42
CA LEU A 43 3.50 4.88 12.07
C LEU A 43 4.00 3.88 11.04
N ARG A 44 3.26 3.76 9.93
CA ARG A 44 3.63 2.91 8.78
C ARG A 44 4.15 3.79 7.65
N VAL A 45 5.41 4.18 7.77
CA VAL A 45 6.13 4.93 6.73
C VAL A 45 6.80 3.93 5.80
N ILE A 46 6.70 4.13 4.49
CA ILE A 46 7.40 3.29 3.52
C ILE A 46 8.90 3.49 3.65
N ASP A 47 9.64 2.42 3.89
CA ASP A 47 11.10 2.40 3.75
C ASP A 47 11.48 1.95 2.34
N SER A 48 10.85 0.88 1.87
CA SER A 48 11.07 0.32 0.54
C SER A 48 9.87 -0.51 0.07
N VAL A 49 9.91 -0.92 -1.19
CA VAL A 49 8.96 -1.88 -1.77
C VAL A 49 9.73 -3.12 -2.17
N ALA A 50 9.29 -4.29 -1.68
CA ALA A 50 9.92 -5.56 -2.00
C ALA A 50 9.87 -5.79 -3.53
N PRO A 51 10.99 -6.18 -4.17
CA PRO A 51 11.00 -6.54 -5.58
C PRO A 51 9.97 -7.63 -5.90
N THR A 52 9.48 -7.64 -7.13
CA THR A 52 8.53 -8.65 -7.66
C THR A 52 7.26 -8.84 -6.82
N SER A 53 6.89 -7.84 -6.01
CA SER A 53 5.67 -7.85 -5.20
C SER A 53 4.51 -7.15 -5.90
N LEU A 54 3.29 -7.29 -5.36
CA LEU A 54 2.12 -6.61 -5.89
C LEU A 54 2.26 -5.08 -5.86
N ALA A 55 2.87 -4.54 -4.81
CA ALA A 55 3.18 -3.11 -4.72
C ALA A 55 4.23 -2.69 -5.77
N ALA A 56 5.23 -3.54 -6.06
CA ALA A 56 6.22 -3.26 -7.11
C ALA A 56 5.57 -3.29 -8.51
N ASP A 57 4.73 -4.27 -8.78
CA ASP A 57 4.01 -4.39 -10.05
C ASP A 57 3.05 -3.22 -10.28
N TRP A 58 2.34 -2.79 -9.22
CA TRP A 58 1.50 -1.59 -9.28
C TRP A 58 2.32 -0.34 -9.59
N ARG A 59 3.45 -0.15 -8.88
CA ARG A 59 4.36 0.98 -9.10
C ARG A 59 4.85 1.06 -10.55
N LEU A 60 5.17 -0.08 -11.17
CA LEU A 60 5.59 -0.13 -12.58
C LEU A 60 4.46 0.27 -13.55
N ARG A 61 3.20 -0.03 -13.21
CA ARG A 61 2.04 0.20 -14.09
C ARG A 61 1.48 1.62 -14.00
N CYS A 62 1.51 2.22 -12.81
CA CYS A 62 0.91 3.53 -12.60
C CYS A 62 1.82 4.70 -12.96
N SER A 63 3.10 4.46 -13.31
CA SER A 63 4.14 5.50 -13.48
C SER A 63 4.31 6.44 -12.27
N GLU A 64 3.59 6.18 -11.19
CA GLU A 64 3.61 6.91 -9.93
C GLU A 64 4.68 6.32 -9.01
N GLN A 65 5.38 7.21 -8.32
CA GLN A 65 6.42 6.81 -7.40
C GLN A 65 5.82 6.68 -6.01
N LEU A 66 5.36 5.48 -5.67
CA LEU A 66 5.26 5.11 -4.27
C LEU A 66 6.69 5.07 -3.71
N LEU A 67 7.07 6.10 -2.95
CA LEU A 67 8.44 6.35 -2.53
C LEU A 67 8.66 6.07 -1.06
N LYS A 68 9.93 5.91 -0.72
CA LYS A 68 10.41 5.98 0.65
C LYS A 68 9.96 7.31 1.27
N GLY A 69 9.47 7.25 2.51
CA GLY A 69 9.02 8.41 3.28
C GLY A 69 7.52 8.63 3.27
N HIS A 70 6.77 8.05 2.32
CA HIS A 70 5.31 8.16 2.32
C HIS A 70 4.67 7.44 3.52
N LEU A 71 3.77 8.12 4.22
CA LEU A 71 3.04 7.62 5.37
C LEU A 71 1.72 6.98 4.95
N LEU A 72 1.47 5.73 5.35
CA LEU A 72 0.16 5.13 5.21
C LEU A 72 -0.83 5.74 6.21
N VAL A 73 -1.82 6.47 5.72
CA VAL A 73 -2.81 7.18 6.54
C VAL A 73 -4.18 6.49 6.59
N LYS A 74 -4.52 5.67 5.58
CA LYS A 74 -5.82 4.99 5.52
C LYS A 74 -5.76 3.69 4.74
N VAL A 75 -6.51 2.68 5.17
CA VAL A 75 -6.70 1.41 4.44
C VAL A 75 -8.19 1.08 4.40
N ASN A 76 -8.75 0.93 3.20
CA ASN A 76 -10.18 0.63 3.00
C ASN A 76 -11.13 1.57 3.76
N GLY A 77 -10.77 2.85 3.88
CA GLY A 77 -11.57 3.82 4.63
C GLY A 77 -11.16 3.98 6.11
N MET A 78 -10.43 3.03 6.69
CA MET A 78 -10.04 3.02 8.09
C MET A 78 -8.70 3.74 8.32
N ASP A 79 -8.63 4.61 9.32
CA ASP A 79 -7.44 5.40 9.71
C ASP A 79 -6.93 5.08 11.12
N ASP A 80 -7.63 4.26 11.90
CA ASP A 80 -7.10 3.77 13.17
C ASP A 80 -6.08 2.62 12.95
N PRO A 81 -4.94 2.61 13.66
CA PRO A 81 -3.87 1.65 13.39
C PRO A 81 -4.27 0.17 13.52
N LYS A 82 -5.25 -0.15 14.37
CA LYS A 82 -5.68 -1.53 14.63
C LYS A 82 -6.60 -2.05 13.52
N ALA A 83 -7.58 -1.25 13.09
CA ALA A 83 -8.42 -1.60 11.96
C ALA A 83 -7.64 -1.58 10.66
N MET A 84 -6.74 -0.62 10.44
CA MET A 84 -5.82 -0.65 9.28
C MET A 84 -5.04 -1.97 9.21
N ALA A 85 -4.52 -2.45 10.34
CA ALA A 85 -3.83 -3.74 10.40
C ALA A 85 -4.75 -4.94 10.10
N ALA A 86 -6.03 -4.87 10.47
CA ALA A 86 -7.02 -5.88 10.10
C ALA A 86 -7.37 -5.83 8.61
N GLU A 87 -7.55 -4.63 8.04
CA GLU A 87 -7.83 -4.43 6.62
C GLU A 87 -6.69 -4.94 5.74
N LEU A 88 -5.43 -4.70 6.14
CA LEU A 88 -4.25 -5.23 5.44
C LEU A 88 -4.18 -6.76 5.39
N LYS A 89 -4.99 -7.48 6.18
CA LYS A 89 -5.07 -8.95 6.10
C LYS A 89 -6.01 -9.44 4.99
N LYS A 90 -6.90 -8.59 4.47
CA LYS A 90 -7.86 -8.96 3.42
C LYS A 90 -7.18 -9.24 2.08
N GLN A 91 -7.96 -9.72 1.10
CA GLN A 91 -7.51 -10.01 -0.26
C GLN A 91 -7.54 -8.79 -1.17
N LYS A 92 -8.21 -7.71 -0.77
CA LYS A 92 -8.29 -6.44 -1.49
C LYS A 92 -8.08 -5.28 -0.52
N VAL A 93 -7.22 -4.34 -0.89
CA VAL A 93 -6.95 -3.13 -0.12
C VAL A 93 -6.87 -1.91 -1.03
N THR A 94 -7.38 -0.80 -0.53
CA THR A 94 -7.12 0.55 -1.04
C THR A 94 -6.38 1.31 0.05
N CYS A 95 -5.10 1.55 -0.19
CA CYS A 95 -4.20 2.26 0.72
C CYS A 95 -4.08 3.72 0.28
N HIS A 96 -4.20 4.65 1.22
CA HIS A 96 -3.92 6.06 1.01
C HIS A 96 -2.61 6.40 1.70
N PHE A 97 -1.73 7.09 0.98
CA PHE A 97 -0.44 7.54 1.44
C PHE A 97 -0.31 9.05 1.31
N GLU A 98 0.47 9.68 2.18
CA GLU A 98 0.85 11.10 2.17
C GLU A 98 2.38 11.26 2.22
#